data_AF-A0A7X9BZG5-F1
#
_entry.id   AF-A0A7X9BZG5-F1
#
_cell.length_a   1.000
_cell.length_b   1.000
_cell.length_c   1.000
_cell.angle_alpha   90.00
_cell.angle_beta   90.00
_cell.angle_gamma   90.00
#
_symmetry.space_group_name_H-M   'P 1'
#
loop_
_entity.id
_entity.type
_entity.pdbx_description
1 polymer ?
#
loop_
_entity_poly.entity_id
_entity_poly.type
_entity_poly.pdbx_seq_one_letter_code
_entity_poly.pdbx_strand_id
1 'polypeptide(L)'
;MKKRLAVILSVALALSLLAFPTFATTDTSTGASAADPAPATAPKPSTPAPATKAPAAPAATSDATYTVVKGDAMWKIAQKHGMTLKELVALNPQIKNINLIYPGQKINVKKAASSATVAPAGKLYYGVGMASNYRLRGDTPERDTLAITSAAVVFDEKGRIVDLEMDVLEINPTAFPGWRLHVAEDEAALAALTDGDKLGFAWETKREKGPEGYNMVGQNSGKTYFEQLDYYEDFFTGMTVAEVKAWFNKYTGANGKPYPLAYPDAMTDEQKAATANFTDDEKKMLIDVTTNATKAIQDNHSRFIDAIENAWNLKVELKTSL
;
A
#
# COMPACT_ATOMS: atom_id res chain seq x y z
N MET A 1 -37.48 -19.73 11.48
CA MET A 1 -38.34 -18.84 10.65
C MET A 1 -37.70 -17.44 10.60
N LYS A 2 -37.48 -16.89 9.39
CA LYS A 2 -37.31 -15.46 9.01
C LYS A 2 -36.11 -14.70 9.66
N LYS A 3 -34.96 -14.51 8.98
CA LYS A 3 -34.56 -13.52 7.93
C LYS A 3 -34.27 -12.07 8.42
N ARG A 4 -33.09 -11.56 7.99
CA ARG A 4 -32.58 -10.15 7.81
C ARG A 4 -31.68 -9.61 8.94
N LEU A 5 -30.54 -8.92 8.72
CA LEU A 5 -29.85 -8.42 7.51
C LEU A 5 -28.36 -8.21 7.89
N ALA A 6 -27.41 -8.77 7.15
CA ALA A 6 -25.98 -8.45 7.23
C ALA A 6 -25.58 -7.82 5.88
N VAL A 7 -25.00 -6.62 5.91
CA VAL A 7 -24.44 -5.98 4.71
C VAL A 7 -22.94 -6.26 4.71
N ILE A 8 -22.54 -7.12 3.77
CA ILE A 8 -21.17 -7.50 3.44
C ILE A 8 -20.77 -6.62 2.25
N LEU A 9 -19.62 -5.93 2.32
CA LEU A 9 -18.98 -5.40 1.13
C LEU A 9 -18.15 -6.54 0.52
N SER A 10 -18.73 -7.22 -0.46
CA SER A 10 -18.04 -8.13 -1.36
C SER A 10 -17.67 -7.33 -2.61
N VAL A 11 -16.38 -7.12 -2.87
CA VAL A 11 -15.92 -6.76 -4.22
C VAL A 11 -15.48 -8.04 -4.89
N ALA A 12 -16.37 -8.57 -5.75
CA ALA A 12 -16.03 -9.62 -6.68
C ALA A 12 -15.37 -9.00 -7.93
N LEU A 13 -14.22 -9.56 -8.27
CA LEU A 13 -13.51 -9.41 -9.53
C LEU A 13 -14.38 -9.86 -10.71
N ALA A 14 -14.58 -9.00 -11.70
CA ALA A 14 -14.90 -9.38 -13.08
C ALA A 14 -14.26 -8.36 -14.04
N LEU A 15 -13.08 -8.72 -14.53
CA LEU A 15 -12.32 -8.05 -15.57
C LEU A 15 -12.78 -8.57 -16.95
N SER A 16 -13.09 -7.69 -17.91
CA SER A 16 -12.62 -7.84 -19.31
C SER A 16 -13.05 -6.69 -20.26
N LEU A 17 -12.03 -5.96 -20.76
CA LEU A 17 -11.81 -5.41 -22.13
C LEU A 17 -12.74 -4.27 -22.64
N LEU A 18 -12.30 -3.10 -23.14
CA LEU A 18 -11.07 -2.68 -23.83
C LEU A 18 -10.77 -1.18 -23.58
N ALA A 19 -9.57 -0.89 -23.09
CA ALA A 19 -8.65 0.09 -23.68
C ALA A 19 -7.29 -0.23 -23.05
N PHE A 20 -6.49 -1.04 -23.75
CA PHE A 20 -5.10 -1.24 -23.35
C PHE A 20 -4.39 0.10 -23.51
N PRO A 21 -3.84 0.73 -22.44
CA PRO A 21 -2.75 1.64 -22.67
C PRO A 21 -1.62 0.79 -23.26
N THR A 22 -1.11 1.21 -24.41
CA THR A 22 0.18 0.78 -24.94
C THR A 22 1.18 0.72 -23.79
N PHE A 23 1.67 -0.48 -23.47
CA PHE A 23 2.81 -0.63 -22.58
C PHE A 23 3.94 0.22 -23.15
N ALA A 24 4.35 1.23 -22.39
CA ALA A 24 5.62 1.88 -22.63
C ALA A 24 6.69 0.79 -22.55
N THR A 25 7.47 0.73 -23.61
CA THR A 25 8.55 -0.20 -23.89
C THR A 25 9.45 -0.42 -22.68
N THR A 26 9.50 -1.65 -22.17
CA THR A 26 10.67 -2.15 -21.46
C THR A 26 11.74 -2.46 -22.49
N ASP A 27 12.83 -1.70 -22.43
CA ASP A 27 14.05 -1.96 -23.19
C ASP A 27 14.68 -3.26 -22.66
N THR A 28 14.63 -4.32 -23.46
CA THR A 28 15.52 -5.47 -23.29
C THR A 28 15.75 -6.05 -24.68
N SER A 29 16.92 -5.75 -25.24
CA SER A 29 17.36 -6.24 -26.53
C SER A 29 17.45 -7.76 -26.57
N THR A 30 17.03 -8.31 -27.70
CA THR A 30 17.41 -9.57 -28.39
C THR A 30 16.23 -10.51 -28.62
N GLY A 31 15.97 -10.75 -29.91
CA GLY A 31 14.72 -11.30 -30.42
C GLY A 31 14.70 -12.80 -30.63
N ALA A 32 13.48 -13.31 -30.85
CA ALA A 32 13.17 -14.35 -31.82
C ALA A 32 11.64 -14.40 -32.02
N SER A 33 11.24 -14.56 -33.27
CA SER A 33 9.88 -14.60 -33.80
C SER A 33 9.21 -15.97 -33.60
N ALA A 34 7.91 -16.02 -33.30
CA ALA A 34 7.00 -17.11 -33.66
C ALA A 34 5.53 -16.67 -33.61
N ALA A 35 4.69 -17.34 -34.39
CA ALA A 35 3.43 -16.87 -34.98
C ALA A 35 2.17 -16.95 -34.10
N ASP A 36 1.19 -16.11 -34.46
CA ASP A 36 -0.22 -16.10 -34.02
C ASP A 36 -1.00 -17.36 -34.42
N PRO A 37 -2.06 -17.71 -33.66
CA PRO A 37 -3.29 -18.26 -34.22
C PRO A 37 -4.51 -17.35 -33.99
N ALA A 38 -5.39 -17.36 -35.00
CA ALA A 38 -6.60 -16.56 -35.17
C ALA A 38 -7.74 -16.85 -34.14
N PRO A 39 -8.77 -15.97 -34.02
CA PRO A 39 -9.64 -15.86 -32.84
C PRO A 39 -10.94 -16.68 -32.94
N ALA A 40 -11.41 -17.19 -31.80
CA ALA A 40 -12.74 -17.80 -31.65
C ALA A 40 -13.79 -16.80 -31.15
N THR A 41 -15.01 -16.92 -31.68
CA THR A 41 -16.13 -15.97 -31.64
C THR A 41 -16.84 -15.85 -30.28
N ALA A 42 -17.15 -14.61 -29.86
CA ALA A 42 -17.91 -14.27 -28.65
C ALA A 42 -19.44 -14.16 -28.91
N PRO A 43 -20.32 -14.53 -27.95
CA PRO A 43 -21.77 -14.31 -28.05
C PRO A 43 -22.20 -12.89 -27.61
N LYS A 44 -23.29 -12.41 -28.22
CA LYS A 44 -23.86 -11.05 -28.18
C LYS A 44 -24.58 -10.70 -26.85
N PRO A 45 -24.53 -9.44 -26.37
CA PRO A 45 -25.18 -8.98 -25.13
C PRO A 45 -26.67 -8.62 -25.29
N SER A 46 -27.48 -8.85 -24.25
CA SER A 46 -28.89 -8.46 -24.13
C SER A 46 -29.09 -7.28 -23.14
N THR A 47 -29.90 -6.30 -23.55
CA THR A 47 -30.21 -4.99 -22.94
C THR A 47 -30.91 -5.06 -21.56
N PRO A 48 -30.77 -4.03 -20.67
CA PRO A 48 -31.16 -4.08 -19.26
C PRO A 48 -32.61 -3.62 -18.97
N ALA A 49 -33.20 -4.14 -17.90
CA ALA A 49 -34.46 -3.68 -17.31
C ALA A 49 -34.23 -2.62 -16.19
N PRO A 50 -35.18 -1.69 -15.93
CA PRO A 50 -34.93 -0.49 -15.12
C PRO A 50 -35.13 -0.75 -13.62
N ALA A 51 -34.17 -0.33 -12.79
CA ALA A 51 -34.27 -0.41 -11.32
C ALA A 51 -34.61 0.95 -10.70
N THR A 52 -35.72 0.97 -9.97
CA THR A 52 -36.29 2.04 -9.14
C THR A 52 -35.40 2.47 -7.97
N LYS A 53 -35.49 3.77 -7.60
CA LYS A 53 -34.83 4.43 -6.44
C LYS A 53 -34.90 3.61 -5.14
N ALA A 54 -33.76 3.41 -4.48
CA ALA A 54 -33.65 2.83 -3.14
C ALA A 54 -33.61 3.93 -2.05
N PRO A 55 -34.18 3.70 -0.85
CA PRO A 55 -34.26 4.70 0.23
C PRO A 55 -32.93 4.92 0.97
N ALA A 56 -32.75 6.11 1.53
CA ALA A 56 -31.59 6.53 2.32
C ALA A 56 -31.34 5.63 3.54
N ALA A 57 -30.07 5.26 3.76
CA ALA A 57 -29.62 4.43 4.88
C ALA A 57 -29.40 5.28 6.16
N PRO A 58 -29.73 4.75 7.36
CA PRO A 58 -29.55 5.46 8.62
C PRO A 58 -28.08 5.43 9.10
N ALA A 59 -27.66 6.50 9.78
CA ALA A 59 -26.31 6.70 10.31
C ALA A 59 -25.88 5.61 11.32
N ALA A 60 -24.67 5.08 11.14
CA ALA A 60 -24.07 4.10 12.04
C ALA A 60 -23.57 4.76 13.34
N THR A 61 -23.94 4.19 14.49
CA THR A 61 -23.44 4.57 15.81
C THR A 61 -22.03 4.01 16.03
N SER A 62 -21.06 4.88 16.33
CA SER A 62 -19.67 4.52 16.63
C SER A 62 -19.49 4.09 18.09
N ASP A 63 -19.09 2.84 18.33
CA ASP A 63 -18.68 2.40 19.67
C ASP A 63 -17.41 3.13 20.12
N ALA A 64 -17.39 3.63 21.37
CA ALA A 64 -16.30 4.45 21.87
C ALA A 64 -15.03 3.66 22.27
N THR A 65 -15.17 2.35 22.50
CA THR A 65 -14.11 1.48 23.02
C THR A 65 -14.21 0.07 22.44
N TYR A 66 -13.08 -0.50 22.03
CA TYR A 66 -12.90 -1.88 21.57
C TYR A 66 -12.29 -2.72 22.69
N THR A 67 -12.72 -3.99 22.81
CA THR A 67 -12.11 -4.93 23.76
C THR A 67 -11.23 -5.89 22.99
N VAL A 68 -9.94 -5.89 23.31
CA VAL A 68 -8.92 -6.74 22.67
C VAL A 68 -9.31 -8.21 22.83
N VAL A 69 -9.25 -8.97 21.75
CA VAL A 69 -9.38 -10.43 21.77
C VAL A 69 -8.03 -11.09 21.48
N LYS A 70 -7.94 -12.40 21.73
CA LYS A 70 -6.71 -13.16 21.48
C LYS A 70 -6.30 -13.07 20.00
N GLY A 71 -5.07 -12.66 19.73
CA GLY A 71 -4.52 -12.50 18.37
C GLY A 71 -4.66 -11.10 17.77
N ASP A 72 -5.27 -10.16 18.51
CA ASP A 72 -5.28 -8.76 18.15
C ASP A 72 -3.92 -8.10 18.41
N ALA A 73 -3.60 -7.14 17.57
CA ALA A 73 -2.50 -6.20 17.76
C ALA A 73 -3.03 -4.78 17.51
N MET A 74 -2.40 -3.75 18.08
CA MET A 74 -2.88 -2.36 17.98
C MET A 74 -3.13 -1.94 16.53
N TRP A 75 -2.28 -2.38 15.60
CA TRP A 75 -2.45 -2.10 14.18
C TRP A 75 -3.72 -2.75 13.59
N LYS A 76 -4.05 -4.02 13.94
CA LYS A 76 -5.28 -4.71 13.47
C LYS A 76 -6.52 -3.97 13.94
N ILE A 77 -6.46 -3.49 15.19
CA ILE A 77 -7.53 -2.71 15.79
C ILE A 77 -7.66 -1.37 15.06
N ALA A 78 -6.55 -0.69 14.77
CA ALA A 78 -6.57 0.56 14.03
C ALA A 78 -7.20 0.37 12.64
N GLN A 79 -6.76 -0.63 11.88
CA GLN A 79 -7.29 -0.96 10.56
C GLN A 79 -8.79 -1.33 10.61
N LYS A 80 -9.21 -2.17 11.56
CA LYS A 80 -10.61 -2.56 11.77
C LYS A 80 -11.53 -1.36 12.07
N HIS A 81 -10.97 -0.31 12.65
CA HIS A 81 -11.69 0.90 13.01
C HIS A 81 -11.42 2.09 12.06
N GLY A 82 -10.70 1.88 10.96
CA GLY A 82 -10.40 2.91 9.96
C GLY A 82 -9.56 4.06 10.53
N MET A 83 -8.58 3.74 11.37
CA MET A 83 -7.64 4.67 11.99
C MET A 83 -6.22 4.28 11.62
N THR A 84 -5.30 5.23 11.56
CA THR A 84 -3.87 4.90 11.50
C THR A 84 -3.39 4.37 12.85
N LEU A 85 -2.29 3.61 12.88
CA LEU A 85 -1.71 3.13 14.14
C LEU A 85 -1.37 4.32 15.04
N LYS A 86 -0.84 5.40 14.46
CA LYS A 86 -0.52 6.66 15.16
C LYS A 86 -1.75 7.29 15.81
N GLU A 87 -2.86 7.42 15.08
CA GLU A 87 -4.11 7.96 15.62
C GLU A 87 -4.62 7.12 16.80
N LEU A 88 -4.58 5.79 16.65
CA LEU A 88 -5.00 4.89 17.72
C LEU A 88 -4.07 4.97 18.93
N VAL A 89 -2.76 5.06 18.74
CA VAL A 89 -1.77 5.21 19.82
C VAL A 89 -1.94 6.55 20.53
N ALA A 90 -2.14 7.65 19.79
CA ALA A 90 -2.41 8.96 20.36
C ALA A 90 -3.69 8.98 21.22
N LEU A 91 -4.70 8.22 20.82
CA LEU A 91 -5.95 8.06 21.56
C LEU A 91 -5.81 7.16 22.79
N ASN A 92 -4.73 6.38 22.87
CA ASN A 92 -4.47 5.41 23.92
C ASN A 92 -3.10 5.62 24.58
N PRO A 93 -2.82 6.82 25.17
CA PRO A 93 -1.53 7.14 25.77
C PRO A 93 -1.17 6.25 26.99
N GLN A 94 -2.15 5.53 27.54
CA GLN A 94 -1.94 4.53 28.58
C GLN A 94 -1.17 3.29 28.09
N ILE A 95 -1.09 3.05 26.78
CA ILE A 95 -0.38 1.92 26.17
C ILE A 95 1.07 2.31 25.94
N LYS A 96 1.96 1.89 26.86
CA LYS A 96 3.40 2.20 26.77
C LYS A 96 4.14 1.35 25.75
N ASN A 97 3.71 0.11 25.56
CA ASN A 97 4.27 -0.79 24.57
C ASN A 97 3.18 -1.17 23.56
N ILE A 98 3.25 -0.57 22.38
CA ILE A 98 2.26 -0.72 21.30
C ILE A 98 2.23 -2.17 20.78
N ASN A 99 3.35 -2.90 20.94
CA ASN A 99 3.49 -4.29 20.52
C ASN A 99 2.98 -5.29 21.56
N LEU A 100 2.47 -4.83 22.72
CA LEU A 100 2.05 -5.71 23.80
C LEU A 100 0.71 -5.26 24.38
N ILE A 101 -0.37 -5.84 23.84
CA ILE A 101 -1.74 -5.72 24.34
C ILE A 101 -2.28 -7.08 24.76
N TYR A 102 -3.21 -7.10 25.72
CA TYR A 102 -3.72 -8.34 26.30
C TYR A 102 -5.22 -8.52 26.01
N PRO A 103 -5.70 -9.76 25.80
CA PRO A 103 -7.13 -10.01 25.70
C PRO A 103 -7.90 -9.47 26.91
N GLY A 104 -9.03 -8.81 26.66
CA GLY A 104 -9.83 -8.12 27.68
C GLY A 104 -9.40 -6.68 27.95
N GLN A 105 -8.27 -6.23 27.41
CA GLN A 105 -7.85 -4.83 27.49
C GLN A 105 -8.79 -3.94 26.67
N LYS A 106 -9.10 -2.75 27.18
CA LYS A 106 -9.94 -1.77 26.48
C LYS A 106 -9.06 -0.80 25.71
N ILE A 107 -9.32 -0.69 24.41
CA ILE A 107 -8.70 0.28 23.50
C ILE A 107 -9.76 1.29 23.11
N ASN A 108 -9.48 2.57 23.32
CA ASN A 108 -10.30 3.65 22.83
C ASN A 108 -10.21 3.65 21.30
N VAL A 109 -11.35 3.54 20.62
CA VAL A 109 -11.46 3.52 19.14
C VAL A 109 -12.44 4.58 18.65
N LYS A 110 -12.88 5.46 19.55
CA LYS A 110 -13.64 6.64 19.14
C LYS A 110 -12.72 7.46 18.28
N LYS A 111 -13.01 7.53 16.97
CA LYS A 111 -12.42 8.55 16.10
C LYS A 111 -12.60 9.88 16.82
N ALA A 112 -11.53 10.38 17.44
CA ALA A 112 -11.49 11.79 17.76
C ALA A 112 -11.79 12.42 16.40
N ALA A 113 -12.72 13.36 16.36
CA ALA A 113 -12.65 14.31 15.28
C ALA A 113 -11.29 14.97 15.46
N SER A 114 -10.23 14.37 14.90
CA SER A 114 -8.97 15.04 14.61
C SER A 114 -9.44 16.36 14.09
N SER A 115 -9.17 17.44 14.84
CA SER A 115 -9.56 18.80 14.49
C SER A 115 -9.44 18.88 13.01
N ALA A 116 -10.60 18.87 12.32
CA ALA A 116 -10.61 18.63 10.91
C ALA A 116 -9.71 19.73 10.36
N THR A 117 -8.53 19.37 9.88
CA THR A 117 -7.81 20.17 8.90
C THR A 117 -8.90 20.46 7.89
N VAL A 118 -9.37 21.70 7.90
CA VAL A 118 -10.65 22.11 7.29
C VAL A 118 -10.77 21.34 6.00
N ALA A 119 -11.72 20.39 5.94
CA ALA A 119 -11.90 19.57 4.76
C ALA A 119 -11.90 20.54 3.59
N PRO A 120 -10.97 20.40 2.62
CA PRO A 120 -10.71 21.47 1.69
C PRO A 120 -12.04 21.83 1.02
N ALA A 121 -12.44 23.09 1.11
CA ALA A 121 -13.65 23.56 0.46
C ALA A 121 -13.43 23.39 -1.05
N GLY A 122 -14.02 22.36 -1.64
CA GLY A 122 -13.79 22.00 -3.03
C GLY A 122 -14.10 20.54 -3.32
N LYS A 123 -13.95 20.18 -4.60
CA LYS A 123 -14.08 18.79 -5.04
C LYS A 123 -12.97 17.94 -4.45
N LEU A 124 -13.31 16.72 -4.09
CA LEU A 124 -12.34 15.69 -3.73
C LEU A 124 -12.27 14.64 -4.83
N TYR A 125 -11.10 14.04 -4.97
CA TYR A 125 -10.87 12.94 -5.89
C TYR A 125 -10.28 11.77 -5.12
N TYR A 126 -10.65 10.56 -5.48
CA TYR A 126 -10.06 9.34 -4.93
C TYR A 126 -9.42 8.52 -6.04
N GLY A 127 -8.22 8.04 -5.80
CA GLY A 127 -7.50 7.16 -6.71
C GLY A 127 -6.87 5.99 -5.98
N VAL A 128 -6.92 4.81 -6.61
CA VAL A 128 -6.12 3.66 -6.20
C VAL A 128 -5.13 3.38 -7.32
N GLY A 129 -3.86 3.56 -7.01
CA GLY A 129 -2.77 3.28 -7.92
C GLY A 129 -2.02 2.03 -7.52
N MET A 130 -1.60 1.26 -8.51
CA MET A 130 -0.80 0.06 -8.30
C MET A 130 0.43 0.10 -9.20
N ALA A 131 1.55 -0.39 -8.69
CA ALA A 131 2.79 -0.56 -9.43
C ALA A 131 3.39 -1.92 -9.08
N SER A 132 3.62 -2.75 -10.09
CA SER A 132 4.19 -4.07 -9.93
C SER A 132 5.63 -4.10 -10.39
N ASN A 133 6.50 -4.79 -9.65
CA ASN A 133 7.86 -5.04 -10.10
C ASN A 133 8.32 -6.45 -9.72
N TYR A 134 9.10 -7.04 -10.63
CA TYR A 134 9.79 -8.30 -10.39
C TYR A 134 11.15 -8.03 -9.79
N ARG A 135 11.53 -8.85 -8.81
CA ARG A 135 12.89 -8.89 -8.29
C ARG A 135 13.42 -10.30 -8.48
N LEU A 136 14.23 -10.46 -9.51
CA LEU A 136 14.92 -11.70 -9.83
C LEU A 136 16.25 -11.73 -9.08
N ARG A 137 16.49 -12.78 -8.31
CA ARG A 137 17.73 -13.07 -7.59
C ARG A 137 18.34 -14.30 -8.23
N GLY A 138 18.89 -14.15 -9.43
CA GLY A 138 19.21 -15.29 -10.32
C GLY A 138 20.05 -16.43 -9.71
N ASP A 139 20.81 -16.19 -8.63
CA ASP A 139 21.54 -17.19 -7.86
C ASP A 139 20.69 -17.98 -6.85
N THR A 140 19.54 -17.43 -6.47
CA THR A 140 18.57 -17.96 -5.51
C THR A 140 17.13 -17.75 -6.02
N PRO A 141 16.71 -18.41 -7.12
CA PRO A 141 15.39 -18.21 -7.74
C PRO A 141 14.21 -18.47 -6.78
N GLU A 142 14.40 -19.29 -5.75
CA GLU A 142 13.43 -19.50 -4.67
C GLU A 142 13.13 -18.24 -3.85
N ARG A 143 13.94 -17.19 -4.00
CA ARG A 143 13.80 -15.88 -3.36
C ARG A 143 13.32 -14.78 -4.33
N ASP A 144 12.97 -15.16 -5.56
CA ASP A 144 12.35 -14.26 -6.52
C ASP A 144 11.03 -13.74 -5.97
N THR A 145 10.74 -12.47 -6.19
CA THR A 145 9.50 -11.89 -5.67
C THR A 145 8.83 -11.00 -6.69
N LEU A 146 7.50 -11.10 -6.77
CA LEU A 146 6.65 -10.08 -7.37
C LEU A 146 6.12 -9.18 -6.26
N ALA A 147 6.54 -7.93 -6.28
CA ALA A 147 5.98 -6.92 -5.40
C ALA A 147 4.88 -6.18 -6.15
N ILE A 148 3.71 -6.08 -5.53
CA ILE A 148 2.60 -5.25 -5.97
C ILE A 148 2.47 -4.15 -4.93
N THR A 149 2.91 -2.95 -5.28
CA THR A 149 2.80 -1.76 -4.44
C THR A 149 1.50 -1.05 -4.74
N SER A 150 0.74 -0.67 -3.71
CA SER A 150 -0.51 0.07 -3.85
C SER A 150 -0.45 1.39 -3.07
N ALA A 151 -1.14 2.40 -3.61
CA ALA A 151 -1.41 3.66 -2.93
C ALA A 151 -2.89 4.02 -3.12
N ALA A 152 -3.63 4.12 -2.02
CA ALA A 152 -4.98 4.68 -1.99
C ALA A 152 -4.87 6.13 -1.55
N VAL A 153 -5.37 7.06 -2.37
CA VAL A 153 -5.10 8.49 -2.19
C VAL A 153 -6.38 9.29 -2.37
N VAL A 154 -6.62 10.21 -1.43
CA VAL A 154 -7.61 11.29 -1.59
C VAL A 154 -6.86 12.55 -1.98
N PHE A 155 -7.31 13.21 -3.03
CA PHE A 155 -6.76 14.48 -3.51
C PHE A 155 -7.78 15.61 -3.36
N ASP A 156 -7.30 16.82 -3.11
CA ASP A 156 -8.08 18.03 -3.24
C ASP A 156 -8.21 18.48 -4.71
N GLU A 157 -8.97 19.55 -4.95
CA GLU A 157 -9.16 20.13 -6.28
C GLU A 157 -7.87 20.64 -6.95
N LYS A 158 -6.84 20.95 -6.16
CA LYS A 158 -5.52 21.37 -6.64
C LYS A 158 -4.57 20.19 -6.86
N GLY A 159 -5.03 18.98 -6.61
CA GLY A 159 -4.24 17.76 -6.73
C GLY A 159 -3.25 17.51 -5.60
N ARG A 160 -3.47 18.15 -4.45
CA ARG A 160 -2.70 17.90 -3.23
C ARG A 160 -3.27 16.68 -2.52
N ILE A 161 -2.39 15.88 -1.96
CA ILE A 161 -2.72 14.72 -1.14
C ILE A 161 -3.42 15.22 0.13
N VAL A 162 -4.63 14.75 0.36
CA VAL A 162 -5.42 14.98 1.58
C VAL A 162 -5.30 13.80 2.53
N ASP A 163 -5.26 12.60 1.95
CA ASP A 163 -5.10 11.33 2.66
C ASP A 163 -4.35 10.36 1.76
N LEU A 164 -3.47 9.55 2.33
CA LEU A 164 -2.62 8.60 1.62
C LEU A 164 -2.41 7.35 2.47
N GLU A 165 -2.77 6.20 1.91
CA GLU A 165 -2.43 4.90 2.48
C GLU A 165 -1.63 4.10 1.45
N MET A 166 -0.48 3.60 1.87
CA MET A 166 0.45 2.85 1.06
C MET A 166 0.65 1.44 1.60
N ASP A 167 0.72 0.45 0.71
CA ASP A 167 0.95 -0.94 1.10
C ASP A 167 1.67 -1.72 0.01
N VAL A 168 2.16 -2.91 0.37
CA VAL A 168 2.83 -3.82 -0.55
C VAL A 168 2.33 -5.23 -0.31
N LEU A 169 1.82 -5.86 -1.35
CA LEU A 169 1.68 -7.31 -1.42
C LEU A 169 2.95 -7.89 -2.03
N GLU A 170 3.67 -8.71 -1.26
CA GLU A 170 4.87 -9.40 -1.73
C GLU A 170 4.57 -10.87 -1.95
N ILE A 171 4.68 -11.28 -3.21
CA ILE A 171 4.44 -12.61 -3.72
C ILE A 171 5.78 -13.31 -3.89
N ASN A 172 5.94 -14.49 -3.29
CA ASN A 172 7.13 -15.33 -3.43
C ASN A 172 6.75 -16.70 -4.02
N PRO A 173 7.72 -17.52 -4.47
CA PRO A 173 7.44 -18.76 -5.17
C PRO A 173 6.84 -19.82 -4.23
N THR A 174 7.03 -19.68 -2.92
CA THR A 174 6.33 -20.50 -1.92
C THR A 174 4.85 -20.15 -1.79
N ALA A 175 4.46 -18.89 -2.07
CA ALA A 175 3.07 -18.43 -2.08
C ALA A 175 2.37 -18.69 -3.42
N PHE A 176 3.13 -18.96 -4.48
CA PHE A 176 2.59 -19.36 -5.79
C PHE A 176 3.39 -20.52 -6.36
N PRO A 177 3.01 -21.78 -6.09
CA PRO A 177 3.85 -22.91 -6.45
C PRO A 177 4.07 -23.07 -7.96
N GLY A 178 3.21 -22.47 -8.80
CA GLY A 178 3.36 -22.42 -10.26
C GLY A 178 4.39 -21.38 -10.75
N TRP A 179 4.98 -20.60 -9.85
CA TRP A 179 6.01 -19.59 -10.12
C TRP A 179 7.39 -20.20 -10.39
N ARG A 180 7.59 -21.48 -10.06
CA ARG A 180 8.86 -22.15 -10.34
C ARG A 180 9.06 -22.19 -11.86
N LEU A 181 9.83 -21.25 -12.40
CA LEU A 181 10.31 -21.23 -13.79
C LEU A 181 11.17 -22.47 -14.14
N HIS A 182 11.40 -23.36 -13.18
CA HIS A 182 12.03 -24.68 -13.31
C HIS A 182 11.10 -25.83 -12.90
N VAL A 183 9.83 -25.81 -13.33
CA VAL A 183 8.88 -26.95 -13.17
C VAL A 183 9.24 -28.19 -14.00
N ALA A 184 10.50 -28.39 -14.37
CA ALA A 184 10.91 -29.58 -15.10
C ALA A 184 11.10 -30.83 -14.21
N GLU A 185 11.11 -30.76 -12.87
CA GLU A 185 11.61 -31.89 -12.07
C GLU A 185 10.88 -32.25 -10.76
N ASP A 186 9.75 -31.61 -10.42
CA ASP A 186 9.06 -31.90 -9.14
C ASP A 186 7.55 -32.15 -9.32
N GLU A 187 7.20 -33.39 -9.71
CA GLU A 187 5.81 -33.84 -9.85
C GLU A 187 5.00 -33.73 -8.54
N ALA A 188 5.65 -33.78 -7.38
CA ALA A 188 4.99 -33.64 -6.08
C ALA A 188 4.58 -32.18 -5.82
N ALA A 189 5.41 -31.21 -6.20
CA ALA A 189 5.05 -29.80 -6.16
C ALA A 189 3.89 -29.47 -7.12
N LEU A 190 3.86 -30.10 -8.30
CA LEU A 190 2.75 -29.98 -9.26
C LEU A 190 1.45 -30.60 -8.72
N ALA A 191 1.52 -31.75 -8.04
CA ALA A 191 0.36 -32.37 -7.42
C ALA A 191 -0.23 -31.51 -6.28
N ALA A 192 0.62 -30.83 -5.50
CA ALA A 192 0.20 -29.88 -4.46
C ALA A 192 -0.46 -28.61 -5.03
N LEU A 193 -0.15 -28.23 -6.28
CA LEU A 193 -0.82 -27.14 -7.01
C LEU A 193 -2.23 -27.49 -7.48
N THR A 194 -2.51 -28.76 -7.75
CA THR A 194 -3.80 -29.19 -8.32
C THR A 194 -4.85 -29.54 -7.26
N ASP A 195 -4.47 -29.61 -6.00
CA ASP A 195 -5.37 -29.88 -4.87
C ASP A 195 -6.00 -28.57 -4.38
N GLY A 196 -7.12 -28.18 -5.00
CA GLY A 196 -7.82 -26.90 -4.76
C GLY A 196 -8.24 -26.63 -3.31
N ASP A 197 -8.32 -27.67 -2.48
CA ASP A 197 -8.63 -27.56 -1.04
C ASP A 197 -7.40 -27.14 -0.20
N LYS A 198 -6.18 -27.28 -0.74
CA LYS A 198 -4.91 -26.84 -0.11
C LYS A 198 -4.41 -25.49 -0.61
N LEU A 199 -5.00 -24.96 -1.67
CA LEU A 199 -4.71 -23.63 -2.23
C LEU A 199 -5.39 -22.50 -1.44
N GLY A 200 -5.32 -22.57 -0.11
CA GLY A 200 -5.64 -21.44 0.76
C GLY A 200 -4.57 -20.37 0.58
N PHE A 201 -4.59 -19.65 -0.55
CA PHE A 201 -3.67 -18.54 -0.76
C PHE A 201 -4.10 -17.36 0.10
N ALA A 202 -3.60 -17.31 1.33
CA ALA A 202 -3.70 -16.12 2.17
C ALA A 202 -2.70 -15.08 1.64
N TRP A 203 -3.07 -14.40 0.55
CA TRP A 203 -2.33 -13.26 0.02
C TRP A 203 -2.51 -12.07 0.96
N GLU A 204 -1.72 -12.04 2.03
CA GLU A 204 -1.73 -10.92 2.96
C GLU A 204 -0.72 -9.86 2.52
N THR A 205 -1.17 -8.62 2.45
CA THR A 205 -0.30 -7.46 2.31
C THR A 205 0.63 -7.32 3.52
N LYS A 206 1.67 -6.48 3.42
CA LYS A 206 2.54 -6.19 4.56
C LYS A 206 1.74 -5.58 5.70
N ARG A 207 0.81 -4.65 5.44
CA ARG A 207 -0.06 -4.12 6.51
C ARG A 207 -0.93 -5.22 7.11
N GLU A 208 -1.53 -6.12 6.33
CA GLU A 208 -2.34 -7.24 6.84
C GLU A 208 -1.54 -8.28 7.65
N LYS A 209 -0.25 -8.44 7.37
CA LYS A 209 0.66 -9.25 8.22
C LYS A 209 0.95 -8.53 9.55
N GLY A 210 1.07 -7.21 9.49
CA GLY A 210 1.41 -6.37 10.62
C GLY A 210 2.80 -6.61 11.23
N PRO A 211 3.15 -5.94 12.34
CA PRO A 211 4.41 -6.09 13.05
C PRO A 211 4.77 -7.51 13.48
N GLU A 212 3.77 -8.36 13.73
CA GLU A 212 4.01 -9.77 14.08
C GLU A 212 4.39 -10.61 12.85
N GLY A 213 3.80 -10.34 11.69
CA GLY A 213 4.08 -11.04 10.44
C GLY A 213 5.16 -10.39 9.56
N TYR A 214 5.53 -9.14 9.84
CA TYR A 214 6.58 -8.39 9.14
C TYR A 214 7.31 -7.42 10.08
N ASN A 215 8.40 -7.90 10.68
CA ASN A 215 9.11 -7.24 11.79
C ASN A 215 10.37 -6.45 11.36
N MET A 216 10.41 -5.93 10.14
CA MET A 216 11.55 -5.14 9.67
C MET A 216 11.65 -3.81 10.43
N VAL A 217 12.85 -3.53 10.95
CA VAL A 217 13.18 -2.29 11.66
C VAL A 217 14.26 -1.54 10.89
N GLY A 218 14.11 -0.22 10.77
CA GLY A 218 15.12 0.64 10.15
C GLY A 218 16.43 0.59 10.95
N GLN A 219 17.53 0.24 10.27
CA GLN A 219 18.84 0.02 10.91
C GLN A 219 19.30 1.19 11.80
N ASN A 220 18.94 2.43 11.45
CA ASN A 220 19.38 3.63 12.18
C ASN A 220 18.24 4.31 12.95
N SER A 221 17.01 4.28 12.44
CA SER A 221 15.87 4.96 13.07
C SER A 221 15.26 4.16 14.22
N GLY A 222 15.47 2.84 14.27
CA GLY A 222 14.80 1.97 15.24
C GLY A 222 13.28 1.87 15.01
N LYS A 223 12.77 2.44 13.92
CA LYS A 223 11.35 2.45 13.56
C LYS A 223 10.98 1.20 12.78
N THR A 224 9.84 0.62 13.11
CA THR A 224 9.25 -0.49 12.36
C THR A 224 8.91 -0.07 10.93
N TYR A 225 8.73 -1.04 10.03
CA TYR A 225 8.31 -0.78 8.66
C TYR A 225 7.04 0.10 8.59
N PHE A 226 6.06 -0.16 9.46
CA PHE A 226 4.78 0.53 9.47
C PHE A 226 4.92 1.97 9.98
N GLU A 227 5.67 2.20 11.06
CA GLU A 227 5.94 3.56 11.55
C GLU A 227 6.64 4.42 10.49
N GLN A 228 7.52 3.81 9.67
CA GLN A 228 8.18 4.51 8.59
C GLN A 228 7.23 4.84 7.43
N LEU A 229 6.30 3.95 7.08
CA LEU A 229 5.28 4.23 6.06
C LEU A 229 4.29 5.29 6.53
N ASP A 230 3.77 5.15 7.75
CA ASP A 230 2.85 6.13 8.36
C ASP A 230 3.49 7.53 8.38
N TYR A 231 4.80 7.62 8.66
CA TYR A 231 5.52 8.89 8.56
C TYR A 231 5.53 9.46 7.12
N TYR A 232 5.80 8.65 6.10
CA TYR A 232 5.78 9.14 4.71
C TYR A 232 4.39 9.55 4.24
N GLU A 233 3.36 8.83 4.67
CA GLU A 233 1.96 9.14 4.39
C GLU A 233 1.58 10.52 4.95
N ASP A 234 1.94 10.78 6.22
CA ASP A 234 1.79 12.08 6.86
C ASP A 234 2.66 13.16 6.16
N PHE A 235 3.92 12.85 5.87
CA PHE A 235 4.88 13.79 5.30
C PHE A 235 4.48 14.28 3.91
N PHE A 236 3.87 13.41 3.10
CA PHE A 236 3.37 13.77 1.76
C PHE A 236 2.01 14.45 1.77
N THR A 237 1.31 14.46 2.90
CA THR A 237 0.04 15.19 3.02
C THR A 237 0.25 16.68 2.75
N GLY A 238 -0.60 17.24 1.91
CA GLY A 238 -0.53 18.62 1.42
C GLY A 238 0.35 18.82 0.18
N MET A 239 1.16 17.82 -0.21
CA MET A 239 1.96 17.85 -1.44
C MET A 239 1.15 17.36 -2.63
N THR A 240 1.43 17.91 -3.81
CA THR A 240 1.00 17.34 -5.10
C THR A 240 1.88 16.15 -5.48
N VAL A 241 1.40 15.29 -6.39
CA VAL A 241 2.22 14.18 -6.93
C VAL A 241 3.52 14.68 -7.57
N ALA A 242 3.48 15.84 -8.22
CA ALA A 242 4.68 16.45 -8.80
C ALA A 242 5.70 16.86 -7.71
N GLU A 243 5.24 17.42 -6.59
CA GLU A 243 6.09 17.78 -5.46
C GLU A 243 6.66 16.55 -4.76
N VAL A 244 5.88 15.48 -4.59
CA VAL A 244 6.35 14.18 -4.06
C VAL A 244 7.48 13.62 -4.94
N LYS A 245 7.29 13.62 -6.26
CA LYS A 245 8.32 13.20 -7.22
C LYS A 245 9.55 14.08 -7.18
N ALA A 246 9.38 15.40 -7.12
CA ALA A 246 10.49 16.34 -7.05
C ALA A 246 11.29 16.14 -5.76
N TRP A 247 10.61 15.94 -4.63
CA TRP A 247 11.24 15.60 -3.36
C TRP A 247 12.03 14.30 -3.47
N PHE A 248 11.41 13.23 -4.00
CA PHE A 248 12.08 11.95 -4.17
C PHE A 248 13.36 12.08 -5.01
N ASN A 249 13.26 12.68 -6.20
CA ASN A 249 14.39 12.82 -7.12
C ASN A 249 15.55 13.64 -6.53
N LYS A 250 15.24 14.60 -5.67
CA LYS A 250 16.25 15.52 -5.09
C LYS A 250 16.89 14.97 -3.83
N TYR A 251 16.12 14.33 -2.96
CA TYR A 251 16.52 14.02 -1.59
C TYR A 251 16.77 12.53 -1.33
N THR A 252 16.68 11.68 -2.36
CA THR A 252 16.99 10.26 -2.26
C THR A 252 18.18 9.86 -3.13
N GLY A 253 18.90 8.82 -2.70
CA GLY A 253 19.98 8.22 -3.47
C GLY A 253 19.48 7.19 -4.49
N ALA A 254 20.39 6.63 -5.30
CA ALA A 254 20.06 5.63 -6.32
C ALA A 254 19.39 4.35 -5.78
N ASN A 255 19.53 4.07 -4.48
CA ASN A 255 18.86 2.97 -3.79
C ASN A 255 17.42 3.30 -3.34
N GLY A 256 16.92 4.49 -3.69
CA GLY A 256 15.57 4.97 -3.35
C GLY A 256 15.38 5.40 -1.90
N LYS A 257 16.45 5.43 -1.09
CA LYS A 257 16.43 5.86 0.32
C LYS A 257 16.74 7.35 0.44
N PRO A 258 16.14 8.07 1.41
CA PRO A 258 16.54 9.44 1.70
C PRO A 258 18.01 9.50 2.14
N TYR A 259 18.69 10.60 1.81
CA TYR A 259 20.05 10.83 2.30
C TYR A 259 20.06 10.88 3.84
N PRO A 260 20.86 10.05 4.54
CA PRO A 260 20.72 9.83 5.97
C PRO A 260 21.39 10.94 6.80
N LEU A 261 20.95 12.19 6.64
CA LEU A 261 21.55 13.35 7.31
C LEU A 261 21.41 13.34 8.84
N ALA A 262 20.46 12.60 9.41
CA ALA A 262 20.42 12.34 10.86
C ALA A 262 21.57 11.43 11.34
N TYR A 263 22.28 10.77 10.42
CA TYR A 263 23.35 9.80 10.69
C TYR A 263 24.58 10.07 9.81
N PRO A 264 25.29 11.19 10.04
CA PRO A 264 26.40 11.61 9.17
C PRO A 264 27.54 10.59 9.10
N ASP A 265 27.78 9.82 10.16
CA ASP A 265 28.80 8.76 10.20
C ASP A 265 28.43 7.55 9.30
N ALA A 266 27.15 7.37 8.99
CA ALA A 266 26.65 6.32 8.10
C ALA A 266 26.60 6.77 6.63
N MET A 267 26.97 8.02 6.32
CA MET A 267 26.93 8.56 4.96
C MET A 267 28.19 8.17 4.16
N THR A 268 27.98 7.73 2.92
CA THR A 268 29.07 7.58 1.96
C THR A 268 29.59 8.94 1.51
N ASP A 269 30.80 8.99 0.94
CA ASP A 269 31.37 10.25 0.43
C ASP A 269 30.52 10.84 -0.70
N GLU A 270 29.90 9.99 -1.52
CA GLU A 270 28.95 10.41 -2.55
C GLU A 270 27.71 11.09 -1.94
N GLN A 271 27.16 10.55 -0.85
CA GLN A 271 26.02 11.15 -0.16
C GLN A 271 26.39 12.47 0.52
N LYS A 272 27.59 12.58 1.07
CA LYS A 272 28.11 13.85 1.63
C LYS A 272 28.27 14.90 0.55
N ALA A 273 28.80 14.53 -0.61
CA ALA A 273 28.94 15.44 -1.75
C ALA A 273 27.56 15.88 -2.29
N ALA A 274 26.61 14.96 -2.44
CA ALA A 274 25.27 15.26 -2.93
C ALA A 274 24.50 16.25 -2.02
N THR A 275 24.71 16.14 -0.70
CA THR A 275 24.02 16.96 0.31
C THR A 275 24.75 18.27 0.66
N ALA A 276 25.97 18.47 0.17
CA ALA A 276 26.81 19.63 0.54
C ALA A 276 26.14 20.97 0.22
N ASN A 277 25.46 21.04 -0.93
CA ASN A 277 24.82 22.26 -1.43
C ASN A 277 23.38 22.46 -0.95
N PHE A 278 22.86 21.58 -0.09
CA PHE A 278 21.52 21.76 0.48
C PHE A 278 21.51 22.94 1.44
N THR A 279 20.44 23.71 1.37
CA THR A 279 20.15 24.79 2.31
C THR A 279 19.92 24.23 3.72
N ASP A 280 20.00 25.10 4.73
CA ASP A 280 19.81 24.69 6.13
C ASP A 280 18.43 24.11 6.38
N ASP A 281 17.38 24.64 5.72
CA ASP A 281 16.02 24.14 5.89
C ASP A 281 15.82 22.78 5.22
N GLU A 282 16.47 22.54 4.07
CA GLU A 282 16.47 21.22 3.44
C GLU A 282 17.19 20.18 4.30
N LYS A 283 18.30 20.57 4.92
CA LYS A 283 19.04 19.72 5.87
C LYS A 283 18.18 19.39 7.09
N LYS A 284 17.49 20.38 7.68
CA LYS A 284 16.57 20.15 8.80
C LYS A 284 15.42 19.21 8.42
N MET A 285 14.80 19.43 7.26
CA MET A 285 13.74 18.56 6.75
C MET A 285 14.26 17.12 6.58
N LEU A 286 15.43 16.93 5.97
CA LEU A 286 15.99 15.60 5.78
C LEU A 286 16.41 14.93 7.10
N ILE A 287 16.87 15.69 8.09
CA ILE A 287 17.13 15.17 9.43
C ILE A 287 15.83 14.66 10.07
N ASP A 288 14.74 15.42 9.98
CA ASP A 288 13.43 14.99 10.48
C ASP A 288 12.95 13.72 9.76
N VAL A 289 13.02 13.71 8.41
CA VAL A 289 12.67 12.54 7.60
C VAL A 289 13.50 11.35 8.02
N THR A 290 14.83 11.47 8.08
CA THR A 290 15.69 10.31 8.31
C THR A 290 15.71 9.84 9.75
N THR A 291 15.32 10.68 10.71
CA THR A 291 15.06 10.24 12.10
C THR A 291 13.84 9.31 12.17
N ASN A 292 12.85 9.53 11.32
CA ASN A 292 11.57 8.79 11.37
C ASN A 292 11.45 7.69 10.31
N ALA A 293 12.02 7.89 9.12
CA ALA A 293 11.91 6.99 7.99
C ALA A 293 13.19 6.97 7.14
N THR A 294 13.85 5.81 7.12
CA THR A 294 15.07 5.55 6.33
C THR A 294 14.85 4.53 5.22
N LYS A 295 13.62 4.01 5.12
CA LYS A 295 13.22 3.02 4.13
C LYS A 295 13.32 3.61 2.72
N ALA A 296 13.67 2.77 1.76
CA ALA A 296 13.51 3.13 0.36
C ALA A 296 12.02 3.32 0.05
N ILE A 297 11.66 4.43 -0.57
CA ILE A 297 10.29 4.67 -1.03
C ILE A 297 10.07 4.24 -2.49
N GLN A 298 11.17 3.96 -3.20
CA GLN A 298 11.14 3.49 -4.58
C GLN A 298 12.37 2.65 -4.87
N ASP A 299 12.23 1.33 -4.92
CA ASP A 299 13.29 0.37 -5.21
C ASP A 299 12.73 -0.93 -5.77
N ASN A 300 13.55 -1.98 -5.85
CA ASN A 300 13.11 -3.30 -6.30
C ASN A 300 12.22 -4.04 -5.29
N HIS A 301 11.98 -3.49 -4.10
CA HIS A 301 11.04 -4.07 -3.11
C HIS A 301 9.68 -3.38 -3.12
N SER A 302 9.62 -2.14 -3.60
CA SER A 302 8.40 -1.31 -3.55
C SER A 302 8.51 -0.11 -4.49
N ARG A 303 7.40 0.24 -5.13
CA ARG A 303 7.28 1.31 -6.12
C ARG A 303 6.24 2.35 -5.68
N PHE A 304 6.41 2.95 -4.49
CA PHE A 304 5.37 3.81 -3.90
C PHE A 304 5.16 5.10 -4.68
N ILE A 305 6.22 5.69 -5.24
CA ILE A 305 6.12 6.92 -6.03
C ILE A 305 5.31 6.66 -7.32
N ASP A 306 5.53 5.52 -7.97
CA ASP A 306 4.74 5.11 -9.13
C ASP A 306 3.28 4.83 -8.76
N ALA A 307 3.05 4.18 -7.61
CA ALA A 307 1.70 3.90 -7.14
C ALA A 307 0.92 5.19 -6.86
N ILE A 308 1.54 6.19 -6.22
CA ILE A 308 0.93 7.52 -5.99
C ILE A 308 0.61 8.22 -7.33
N GLU A 309 1.52 8.14 -8.31
CA GLU A 309 1.28 8.69 -9.64
C GLU A 309 0.13 7.99 -10.36
N ASN A 310 0.10 6.66 -10.32
CA ASN A 310 -0.98 5.88 -10.92
C ASN A 310 -2.32 6.20 -10.27
N ALA A 311 -2.34 6.42 -8.94
CA ALA A 311 -3.55 6.83 -8.23
C ALA A 311 -4.06 8.19 -8.76
N TRP A 312 -3.15 9.14 -9.00
CA TRP A 312 -3.52 10.42 -9.59
C TRP A 312 -4.04 10.32 -11.02
N ASN A 313 -3.43 9.47 -11.84
CA ASN A 313 -3.83 9.28 -13.23
C ASN A 313 -5.18 8.56 -13.37
N LEU A 314 -5.50 7.68 -12.41
CA LEU A 314 -6.74 6.88 -12.38
C LEU A 314 -7.83 7.46 -11.45
N LYS A 315 -7.60 8.64 -10.87
CA LYS A 315 -8.52 9.21 -9.88
C LYS A 315 -9.91 9.46 -10.45
N VAL A 316 -10.91 9.32 -9.59
CA VAL A 316 -12.31 9.64 -9.86
C VAL A 316 -12.79 10.72 -8.89
N GLU A 317 -13.69 11.59 -9.33
CA GLU A 317 -14.32 12.58 -8.45
C GLU A 317 -15.16 11.85 -7.38
N LEU A 318 -14.90 12.14 -6.11
CA LEU A 318 -15.70 11.64 -5.00
C LEU A 318 -17.04 12.39 -4.98
N LYS A 319 -18.08 11.73 -5.49
CA LYS A 319 -19.45 12.24 -5.42
C LYS A 319 -20.01 11.97 -4.03
N THR A 320 -20.10 13.01 -3.21
CA THR A 320 -20.87 12.96 -1.96
C THR A 320 -22.35 13.09 -2.31
N SER A 321 -23.01 11.97 -2.59
CA SER A 321 -24.48 11.94 -2.56
C SER A 321 -24.92 12.02 -1.09
N LEU A 322 -25.29 13.22 -0.65
CA LEU A 322 -26.06 13.44 0.58
C LEU A 322 -27.49 12.92 0.42
#